data_AF-A0A9Q3BAQ2-F1
#
_entry.id   AF-A0A9Q3BAQ2-F1
#
_cell.length_a   1.000
_cell.length_b   1.000
_cell.length_c   1.000
_cell.angle_alpha   90.00
_cell.angle_beta   90.00
_cell.angle_gamma   90.00
#
_symmetry.space_group_name_H-M   'P 1'
#
loop_
_entity.id
_entity.type
_entity.pdbx_description
1 polymer ?
#
loop_
_entity_poly.entity_id
_entity_poly.type
_entity_poly.pdbx_seq_one_letter_code
_entity_poly.pdbx_strand_id
1 'polypeptide(L)'
;MLRTPPYPGSLETRKEIEKHINELVDMDVIRKIGNNEIVEITAPVLITWHNGKSRLCGDLRALNNYTKADRYPIPRMPHALDKLGKPNI
;
A
#
# COMPACT_ATOMS: atom_id res chain seq x y z
N MET A 1 -9.75 17.49 6.26
CA MET A 1 -8.84 17.22 5.12
C MET A 1 -7.65 16.45 5.65
N LEU A 2 -7.42 15.23 5.18
CA LEU A 2 -6.36 14.37 5.70
C LEU A 2 -5.08 14.59 4.89
N ARG A 3 -4.34 15.65 5.19
CA ARG A 3 -3.11 15.99 4.47
C ARG A 3 -1.89 15.79 5.35
N THR A 4 -1.08 14.80 4.99
CA THR A 4 0.19 14.55 5.64
C THR A 4 1.32 14.90 4.69
N PRO A 5 2.32 15.69 5.12
CA PRO A 5 3.46 16.04 4.27
C PRO A 5 4.35 14.82 4.01
N PRO A 6 5.11 14.81 2.89
CA PRO A 6 6.06 13.75 2.61
C PRO A 6 7.18 13.71 3.65
N TYR A 7 7.65 12.51 3.97
CA TYR A 7 8.79 12.35 4.87
C TYR A 7 10.10 12.78 4.19
N PRO A 8 11.05 13.38 4.95
CA PRO A 8 12.39 13.60 4.45
C PRO A 8 13.06 12.25 4.15
N GLY A 9 13.77 12.17 3.02
CA GLY A 9 14.43 10.95 2.57
C GLY A 9 15.80 11.26 1.97
N SER A 10 16.70 10.28 2.03
CA SER A 10 18.00 10.34 1.38
C SER A 10 17.84 10.35 -0.15
N LEU A 11 18.92 10.67 -0.86
CA LEU A 11 18.93 10.60 -2.33
C LEU A 11 18.61 9.17 -2.83
N GLU A 12 19.13 8.16 -2.14
CA GLU A 12 18.88 6.75 -2.45
C GLU A 12 17.40 6.40 -2.26
N THR A 13 16.80 6.79 -1.13
CA THR A 13 15.37 6.58 -0.88
C THR A 13 14.51 7.23 -1.96
N ARG A 14 14.84 8.45 -2.39
CA ARG A 14 14.09 9.15 -3.46
C ARG A 14 14.19 8.43 -4.79
N LYS A 15 15.37 7.93 -5.16
CA LYS A 15 15.57 7.13 -6.39
C LYS A 15 14.73 5.87 -6.37
N GLU A 16 14.71 5.15 -5.24
CA GLU A 16 13.90 3.95 -5.10
C GLU A 16 12.40 4.28 -5.15
N ILE A 17 11.96 5.37 -4.51
CA ILE A 17 10.56 5.83 -4.60
C ILE A 17 10.18 6.09 -6.06
N GLU A 18 10.99 6.85 -6.80
CA GLU A 18 10.72 7.19 -8.19
C GLU A 18 10.66 5.94 -9.08
N LYS A 19 11.58 5.00 -8.89
CA LYS A 19 11.56 3.70 -9.56
C LYS A 19 10.23 2.96 -9.33
N HIS A 20 9.83 2.78 -8.08
CA HIS A 20 8.57 2.08 -7.75
C HIS A 20 7.34 2.83 -8.28
N ILE A 21 7.34 4.16 -8.23
CA ILE A 21 6.24 4.97 -8.79
C ILE A 21 6.12 4.75 -10.30
N ASN A 22 7.23 4.78 -11.04
CA ASN A 22 7.20 4.56 -12.49
C ASN A 22 6.71 3.15 -12.82
N GLU A 23 7.18 2.12 -12.10
CA GLU A 23 6.70 0.74 -12.27
C GLU A 23 5.17 0.65 -12.05
N LEU A 24 4.63 1.31 -11.02
CA LEU A 24 3.18 1.31 -10.75
C LEU A 24 2.37 2.10 -11.78
N VAL A 25 2.95 3.16 -12.36
CA VAL A 25 2.33 3.91 -13.46
C VAL A 25 2.31 3.06 -14.74
N ASP A 26 3.40 2.37 -15.05
CA ASP A 26 3.51 1.50 -16.22
C ASP A 26 2.56 0.29 -16.13
N MET A 27 2.29 -0.18 -14.91
CA MET A 27 1.30 -1.24 -14.63
C MET A 27 -0.15 -0.73 -14.56
N ASP A 28 -0.40 0.56 -14.77
CA ASP A 28 -1.72 1.20 -14.65
C ASP A 28 -2.38 1.00 -13.27
N VAL A 29 -1.58 0.85 -12.22
CA VAL A 29 -2.05 0.72 -10.83
C VAL A 29 -2.29 2.10 -10.21
N ILE A 30 -1.49 3.09 -10.59
CA ILE A 30 -1.61 4.48 -10.15
C ILE A 30 -1.50 5.44 -11.33
N ARG A 31 -2.01 6.65 -11.17
CA ARG A 31 -1.90 7.73 -12.15
C ARG A 31 -1.45 9.03 -11.52
N LYS A 32 -0.88 9.91 -12.34
CA LYS A 32 -0.69 11.32 -11.96
C LYS A 32 -2.05 12.00 -11.87
N ILE A 33 -2.19 12.84 -10.85
CA ILE A 33 -3.36 13.69 -10.66
C ILE A 33 -3.12 15.00 -11.43
N GLY A 34 -4.10 15.45 -12.20
CA GLY A 34 -4.02 16.68 -12.98
C GLY A 34 -4.13 17.93 -12.10
N ASN A 35 -3.59 19.06 -12.58
CA ASN A 35 -3.55 20.33 -11.83
C ASN A 35 -4.94 20.85 -11.41
N ASN A 36 -6.00 20.46 -12.12
CA ASN A 36 -7.37 20.90 -11.85
C ASN A 36 -8.15 19.95 -10.93
N GLU A 37 -7.55 18.85 -10.48
CA GLU A 37 -8.20 17.88 -9.61
C GLU A 37 -8.00 18.24 -8.13
N ILE A 38 -9.08 18.22 -7.35
CA ILE A 38 -9.05 18.52 -5.93
C ILE A 38 -8.65 17.25 -5.16
N VAL A 39 -7.54 17.33 -4.41
CA VAL A 39 -7.06 16.22 -3.57
C VAL A 39 -7.33 16.52 -2.10
N GLU A 40 -8.31 15.81 -1.52
CA GLU A 40 -8.71 15.96 -0.10
C GLU A 40 -7.88 15.13 0.88
N ILE A 41 -7.20 14.09 0.37
CA ILE A 41 -6.48 13.10 1.16
C ILE A 41 -5.10 12.89 0.55
N THR A 42 -4.05 13.01 1.36
CA THR A 42 -2.68 12.67 0.98
C THR A 42 -2.02 11.83 2.07
N ALA A 43 -1.33 10.77 1.65
CA ALA A 43 -0.55 9.92 2.52
C ALA A 43 0.91 9.90 2.05
N PRO A 44 1.89 10.02 2.95
CA PRO A 44 3.29 9.94 2.56
C PRO A 44 3.66 8.50 2.27
N VAL A 45 4.70 8.32 1.46
CA VAL A 45 5.29 7.02 1.15
C VAL A 45 6.70 6.93 1.72
N LEU A 46 7.13 5.72 2.02
CA LEU A 46 8.48 5.40 2.46
C LEU A 46 8.98 4.13 1.77
N ILE A 47 10.29 3.93 1.82
CA ILE A 47 10.93 2.68 1.38
C ILE A 47 11.25 1.83 2.59
N THR A 48 10.82 0.57 2.54
CA THR A 48 11.27 -0.46 3.46
C THR A 48 12.15 -1.46 2.72
N TRP A 49 13.18 -1.97 3.40
CA TRP A 49 14.12 -2.92 2.82
C TRP A 49 13.90 -4.30 3.41
N HIS A 50 13.86 -5.31 2.55
CA HIS A 50 13.75 -6.71 2.97
C HIS A 50 14.44 -7.62 1.97
N ASN A 51 15.38 -8.44 2.44
CA ASN A 51 16.18 -9.36 1.61
C ASN A 51 16.85 -8.66 0.40
N GLY A 52 17.43 -7.48 0.62
CA GLY A 52 18.09 -6.70 -0.43
C GLY A 52 17.16 -6.05 -1.47
N LYS A 53 15.83 -6.15 -1.28
CA LYS A 53 14.84 -5.51 -2.15
C LYS A 53 14.15 -4.37 -1.42
N SER A 54 13.99 -3.24 -2.11
CA SER A 54 13.17 -2.11 -1.66
C SER A 54 11.69 -2.39 -1.89
N ARG A 55 10.84 -1.84 -1.02
CA ARG A 55 9.39 -1.89 -1.14
C ARG A 55 8.82 -0.51 -0.84
N LEU A 56 8.00 0.00 -1.75
CA LEU A 56 7.23 1.22 -1.53
C LEU A 56 6.07 0.94 -0.56
N CYS A 57 5.98 1.70 0.52
CA CYS A 57 4.93 1.56 1.53
C CYS A 57 4.26 2.91 1.78
N GLY A 58 2.94 2.97 1.59
CA GLY A 58 2.15 4.15 1.98
C GLY A 58 1.82 4.14 3.46
N ASP A 59 2.02 5.27 4.13
CA ASP A 59 1.57 5.46 5.52
C ASP A 59 0.10 5.85 5.55
N LEU A 60 -0.75 4.83 5.58
CA LEU A 60 -2.20 4.98 5.63
C LEU A 60 -2.76 4.99 7.05
N ARG A 61 -1.94 5.12 8.10
CA ARG A 61 -2.41 5.03 9.50
C ARG A 61 -3.52 6.04 9.81
N ALA A 62 -3.33 7.28 9.36
CA ALA A 62 -4.32 8.33 9.57
C ALA A 62 -5.62 8.08 8.76
N LEU A 63 -5.50 7.50 7.56
CA LEU A 63 -6.64 7.11 6.72
C LEU A 63 -7.40 5.94 7.34
N ASN A 64 -6.69 4.96 7.89
CA ASN A 64 -7.28 3.79 8.55
C ASN A 64 -8.09 4.20 9.79
N ASN A 65 -7.67 5.24 10.51
CA ASN A 65 -8.44 5.77 11.65
C ASN A 65 -9.67 6.58 11.22
N TYR A 66 -9.60 7.20 10.03
CA TYR A 66 -10.70 8.00 9.47
C TYR A 66 -11.79 7.12 8.83
N THR A 67 -11.41 5.98 8.25
CA THR A 67 -12.30 5.08 7.53
C THR A 67 -12.97 4.06 8.45
N LYS A 68 -14.23 3.70 8.15
CA LYS A 68 -14.92 2.61 8.85
C LYS A 68 -14.50 1.28 8.23
N ALA A 69 -13.86 0.43 9.02
CA ALA A 69 -13.48 -0.91 8.56
C ALA A 69 -14.72 -1.73 8.18
N ASP A 70 -14.73 -2.25 6.94
CA ASP A 70 -15.69 -3.27 6.52
C ASP A 70 -15.23 -4.64 7.04
N ARG A 71 -16.01 -5.23 7.96
CA ARG A 71 -15.64 -6.46 8.66
C ARG A 71 -16.22 -7.69 7.95
N TYR A 72 -15.86 -7.86 6.68
CA TYR A 72 -16.18 -9.08 5.96
C TYR A 72 -15.52 -10.29 6.65
N PRO A 73 -16.26 -11.38 6.92
CA PRO A 73 -15.72 -12.51 7.66
C PRO A 73 -14.68 -13.25 6.82
N ILE A 74 -13.41 -13.09 7.17
CA ILE A 74 -12.32 -13.90 6.63
C ILE A 74 -12.32 -15.23 7.40
N PRO A 75 -12.40 -16.39 6.73
CA PRO A 75 -12.40 -17.68 7.41
C PRO A 75 -11.08 -17.83 8.19
N ARG A 76 -11.18 -18.20 9.48
CA ARG A 76 -9.99 -18.54 10.27
C ARG A 76 -9.34 -19.79 9.69
N MET A 77 -8.02 -19.91 9.83
CA MET A 77 -7.23 -21.05 9.32
C MET A 77 -7.89 -22.42 9.49
N PRO A 78 -8.43 -22.82 10.67
CA PRO A 78 -9.05 -24.13 10.83
C PRO A 78 -10.26 -24.35 9.90
N HIS A 79 -11.08 -23.32 9.70
CA HIS A 79 -12.26 -23.38 8.82
C HIS A 79 -11.89 -23.40 7.34
N ALA A 80 -10.73 -22.84 6.97
CA ALA A 80 -10.21 -22.92 5.60
C ALA A 80 -9.63 -24.32 5.31
N LEU A 81 -8.94 -24.92 6.28
CA LEU A 81 -8.34 -26.26 6.17
C LEU A 81 -9.38 -27.38 6.13
N ASP A 82 -10.48 -27.23 6.87
CA ASP A 82 -11.60 -28.20 6.86
C ASP A 82 -12.21 -28.38 5.45
N LYS A 83 -12.14 -27.33 4.62
CA LYS A 83 -12.63 -27.34 3.23
C LYS A 83 -11.68 -27.94 2.20
N LEU A 84 -10.43 -28.27 2.58
CA LEU A 84 -9.42 -28.80 1.65
C LEU A 84 -9.55 -30.31 1.38
N GLY A 85 -10.49 -31.01 2.03
CA GLY A 85 -10.72 -32.44 1.83
C GLY A 85 -9.63 -33.31 2.45
N LYS A 86 -10.01 -34.51 2.92
CA LYS A 86 -9.01 -35.48 3.41
C LYS A 86 -8.16 -35.96 2.22
N PRO A 87 -6.83 -36.10 2.37
CA PRO A 87 -6.04 -36.80 1.38
C PRO A 87 -6.61 -38.21 1.22
N ASN A 88 -6.89 -38.61 -0.02
CA ASN A 88 -7.20 -40.00 -0.35
C ASN A 88 -5.93 -40.81 -0.07
N ILE A 89 -5.90 -41.45 1.10
CA ILE A 89 -4.95 -42.51 1.43
C ILE A 89 -5.61 -43.83 1.03
#